data_AF-A0A3N5H2D9-F1
#
_entry.id   AF-A0A3N5H2D9-F1
#
_cell.length_a   1.000
_cell.length_b   1.000
_cell.length_c   1.000
_cell.angle_alpha   90.00
_cell.angle_beta   90.00
_cell.angle_gamma   90.00
#
_symmetry.space_group_name_H-M   'P 1'
#
loop_
_entity.id
_entity.type
_entity.pdbx_description
1 polymer ?
#
loop_
_entity_poly.entity_id
_entity_poly.type
_entity_poly.pdbx_seq_one_letter_code
_entity_poly.pdbx_strand_id
1 'polypeptide(L)'
;MTPYEIIRAKRDGGTLPADALREFVAAYGRGEVPDYQMAALCMAVFFRGFDGTELRTWTEAMLRSGGTLRRWARSPARVDKHSTGGVGDKVSLCLAPLVAACGVAVFTAVAVFEAVAPMAAPMSMFHSKHPILLM
;
A
#
# COMPACT_ATOMS: atom_id res chain seq x y z
N MET A 1 -11.18 3.30 -19.57
CA MET A 1 -12.44 3.23 -18.80
C MET A 1 -12.46 4.39 -17.84
N THR A 2 -13.60 5.05 -17.69
CA THR A 2 -13.79 6.10 -16.68
C THR A 2 -13.85 5.49 -15.26
N PRO A 3 -13.61 6.27 -14.19
CA PRO A 3 -13.77 5.79 -12.82
C PRO A 3 -15.14 5.15 -12.53
N TYR A 4 -16.22 5.73 -13.07
CA TYR A 4 -17.58 5.20 -12.92
C TYR A 4 -17.73 3.83 -13.57
N GLU A 5 -17.20 3.62 -14.78
CA GLU A 5 -17.26 2.33 -15.48
C GLU A 5 -16.50 1.24 -14.70
N ILE A 6 -15.37 1.58 -14.09
CA ILE A 6 -14.58 0.67 -13.27
C ILE A 6 -15.36 0.26 -12.00
N ILE A 7 -15.92 1.24 -11.28
CA ILE A 7 -16.75 0.97 -10.09
C ILE A 7 -17.95 0.09 -10.45
N ARG A 8 -18.65 0.43 -11.54
CA ARG A 8 -19.80 -0.34 -12.03
C ARG A 8 -19.41 -1.78 -12.37
N ALA A 9 -18.37 -1.96 -13.19
CA ALA A 9 -17.90 -3.28 -13.60
C ALA A 9 -17.53 -4.12 -12.37
N LYS A 10 -16.81 -3.54 -11.40
CA LYS A 10 -16.41 -4.26 -10.21
C LYS A 10 -17.59 -4.60 -9.31
N ARG A 11 -18.50 -3.65 -9.06
CA ARG A 11 -19.74 -3.86 -8.29
C ARG A 11 -20.58 -5.00 -8.86
N ASP A 12 -20.67 -5.07 -10.19
CA ASP A 12 -21.44 -6.08 -10.92
C ASP A 12 -20.72 -7.45 -10.98
N GLY A 13 -19.52 -7.57 -10.38
CA GLY A 13 -18.76 -8.82 -10.27
C GLY A 13 -17.84 -9.11 -11.46
N GLY A 14 -17.63 -8.13 -12.34
CA GLY A 14 -16.72 -8.26 -13.47
C GLY A 14 -15.24 -8.13 -13.08
N THR A 15 -14.38 -8.72 -13.91
CA THR A 15 -12.92 -8.54 -13.85
C THR A 15 -12.52 -7.24 -14.52
N LEU A 16 -11.62 -6.50 -13.88
CA LEU A 16 -11.11 -5.23 -14.38
C LEU A 16 -9.88 -5.42 -15.27
N PRO A 17 -9.83 -4.79 -16.45
CA PRO A 17 -8.64 -4.81 -17.30
C PRO A 17 -7.42 -4.21 -16.60
N ALA A 18 -6.25 -4.82 -16.83
CA ALA A 18 -5.03 -4.40 -16.15
C ALA A 18 -4.64 -2.93 -16.42
N ASP A 19 -4.82 -2.45 -17.65
CA ASP A 19 -4.55 -1.05 -18.01
C ASP A 19 -5.52 -0.09 -17.33
N ALA A 20 -6.79 -0.49 -17.15
CA ALA A 20 -7.79 0.31 -16.46
C ALA A 20 -7.45 0.47 -14.97
N LEU A 21 -6.99 -0.61 -14.33
CA LEU A 21 -6.52 -0.57 -12.93
C LEU A 21 -5.28 0.31 -12.77
N ARG A 22 -4.27 0.16 -13.65
CA ARG A 22 -3.06 0.98 -13.63
C ARG A 22 -3.39 2.47 -13.76
N GLU A 23 -4.22 2.81 -14.74
CA GLU A 23 -4.60 4.20 -14.97
C GLU A 23 -5.43 4.75 -13.82
N PHE A 24 -6.36 3.96 -13.25
CA PHE A 24 -7.15 4.41 -12.11
C PHE A 24 -6.29 4.77 -10.90
N VAL A 25 -5.31 3.93 -10.54
CA VAL A 25 -4.38 4.19 -9.43
C VAL A 25 -3.53 5.44 -9.73
N ALA A 26 -3.04 5.58 -10.96
CA ALA A 26 -2.24 6.74 -11.36
C ALA A 26 -3.07 8.05 -11.32
N ALA A 27 -4.27 8.05 -11.88
CA ALA A 27 -5.20 9.18 -11.87
C ALA A 27 -5.61 9.56 -10.44
N TYR A 28 -5.81 8.57 -9.56
CA TYR A 28 -6.05 8.84 -8.14
C TYR A 28 -4.85 9.52 -7.47
N GLY A 29 -3.62 9.06 -7.74
CA GLY A 29 -2.38 9.67 -7.26
C GLY A 29 -2.16 11.10 -7.77
N ARG A 30 -2.59 11.39 -9.01
CA ARG A 30 -2.56 12.75 -9.60
C ARG A 30 -3.68 13.67 -9.09
N GLY A 31 -4.62 13.17 -8.28
CA GLY A 31 -5.74 13.97 -7.78
C GLY A 31 -6.94 14.05 -8.73
N GLU A 32 -6.92 13.34 -9.86
CA GLU A 32 -7.97 13.38 -10.89
C GLU A 32 -9.19 12.50 -10.53
N VAL A 33 -8.98 11.49 -9.68
CA VAL A 33 -10.06 10.69 -9.10
C VAL A 33 -10.36 11.24 -7.69
N PRO A 34 -11.60 11.72 -7.45
CA PRO A 34 -11.99 12.21 -6.14
C PRO A 34 -12.20 11.05 -5.15
N ASP A 35 -12.03 11.34 -3.87
CA ASP A 35 -12.01 10.31 -2.81
C ASP A 35 -13.31 9.52 -2.72
N TYR A 36 -14.45 10.12 -3.05
CA TYR A 36 -15.74 9.42 -3.07
C TYR A 36 -15.81 8.31 -4.14
N GLN A 37 -15.07 8.44 -5.25
CA GLN A 37 -14.98 7.37 -6.26
C GLN A 37 -14.02 6.27 -5.83
N MET A 38 -12.91 6.62 -5.19
CA MET A 38 -12.00 5.63 -4.59
C MET A 38 -12.73 4.83 -3.50
N ALA A 39 -13.45 5.50 -2.60
CA ALA A 39 -14.24 4.85 -1.55
C ALA A 39 -15.30 3.89 -2.14
N ALA A 40 -15.99 4.30 -3.21
CA ALA A 40 -16.95 3.45 -3.90
C ALA A 40 -16.30 2.22 -4.54
N LEU A 41 -15.11 2.35 -5.15
CA LEU A 41 -14.35 1.21 -5.67
C LEU A 41 -13.91 0.28 -4.54
N CYS A 42 -13.37 0.81 -3.44
CA CYS A 42 -12.98 0.02 -2.27
C CYS A 42 -14.16 -0.79 -1.72
N MET A 43 -15.36 -0.21 -1.67
CA MET A 43 -16.57 -0.92 -1.24
C MET A 43 -16.96 -2.02 -2.24
N ALA A 44 -16.86 -1.78 -3.55
CA ALA A 44 -17.11 -2.81 -4.55
C ALA A 44 -16.10 -3.97 -4.42
N VAL A 45 -14.82 -3.67 -4.20
CA VAL A 45 -13.76 -4.67 -3.96
C VAL A 45 -13.98 -5.42 -2.65
N PHE A 46 -14.47 -4.76 -1.59
CA PHE A 46 -14.81 -5.43 -0.34
C PHE A 46 -15.84 -6.54 -0.54
N PHE A 47 -16.90 -6.29 -1.32
CA PHE A 47 -17.96 -7.28 -1.57
C PHE A 47 -17.62 -8.32 -2.63
N ARG A 48 -16.79 -7.99 -3.63
CA ARG A 48 -16.53 -8.86 -4.79
C ARG A 48 -15.14 -9.47 -4.81
N GLY A 49 -14.21 -8.92 -4.03
CA GLY A 49 -12.80 -9.26 -4.06
C GLY A 49 -12.09 -8.77 -5.33
N PHE A 50 -10.77 -8.90 -5.31
CA PHE A 50 -9.95 -8.98 -6.51
C PHE A 50 -9.59 -10.44 -6.77
N ASP A 51 -9.52 -10.82 -8.05
CA ASP A 51 -8.82 -12.03 -8.43
C ASP A 51 -7.29 -11.84 -8.32
N GLY A 52 -6.53 -12.92 -8.50
CA GLY A 52 -5.07 -12.89 -8.35
C GLY A 52 -4.36 -11.98 -9.37
N THR A 53 -4.92 -11.81 -10.56
CA THR A 53 -4.37 -10.95 -11.62
C THR A 53 -4.65 -9.48 -11.33
N GLU A 54 -5.87 -9.17 -10.90
CA GLU A 54 -6.28 -7.84 -10.48
C GLU A 54 -5.48 -7.39 -9.25
N LEU A 55 -5.35 -8.24 -8.22
CA LEU A 55 -4.59 -7.93 -7.02
C LEU A 55 -3.12 -7.68 -7.33
N ARG A 56 -2.51 -8.51 -8.20
CA ARG A 56 -1.14 -8.29 -8.67
C ARG A 56 -0.99 -6.96 -9.38
N THR A 57 -1.90 -6.66 -10.31
CA THR A 57 -1.88 -5.41 -11.09
C THR A 57 -2.05 -4.19 -10.19
N TRP A 58 -3.00 -4.25 -9.26
CA TRP A 58 -3.24 -3.20 -8.27
C TRP A 58 -1.99 -2.95 -7.42
N THR A 59 -1.38 -4.02 -6.91
CA THR A 59 -0.15 -3.95 -6.09
C THR A 59 1.01 -3.35 -6.87
N GLU A 60 1.21 -3.77 -8.13
CA GLU A 60 2.25 -3.22 -9.01
C GLU A 60 2.01 -1.75 -9.34
N ALA A 61 0.75 -1.35 -9.57
CA ALA A 61 0.38 0.03 -9.80
C ALA A 61 0.66 0.91 -8.56
N MET A 62 0.35 0.42 -7.36
CA MET A 62 0.70 1.10 -6.11
C MET A 62 2.21 1.22 -5.93
N LEU A 63 2.97 0.13 -6.15
CA LEU A 63 4.44 0.12 -6.08
C LEU A 63 5.07 1.18 -7.00
N ARG A 64 4.54 1.33 -8.22
CA ARG A 64 5.05 2.28 -9.22
C ARG A 64 4.53 3.71 -9.05
N SER A 65 3.56 3.93 -8.15
CA SER A 65 2.99 5.27 -7.90
C SER A 65 3.94 6.19 -7.13
N GLY A 66 4.98 5.63 -6.51
CA GLY A 66 5.94 6.37 -5.70
C GLY A 66 7.41 6.06 -6.04
N GLY A 67 8.29 6.45 -5.12
CA GLY A 67 9.72 6.16 -5.22
C GLY A 67 10.02 4.70 -4.89
N THR A 68 11.08 4.16 -5.50
CA THR A 68 11.63 2.83 -5.15
C THR A 68 13.07 2.98 -4.69
N LEU A 69 13.42 2.36 -3.56
CA LEU A 69 14.79 2.39 -3.06
C LEU A 69 15.71 1.50 -3.92
N ARG A 70 16.77 2.10 -4.48
CA ARG A 70 17.74 1.35 -5.28
C ARG A 70 18.69 0.55 -4.39
N ARG A 71 19.06 -0.63 -4.85
CA ARG A 71 20.10 -1.46 -4.23
C ARG A 71 21.50 -0.94 -4.58
N TRP A 72 22.37 -0.80 -3.59
CA TRP A 72 23.80 -0.61 -3.84
C TRP A 72 24.49 -1.95 -4.13
N ALA A 73 25.48 -1.93 -5.02
CA ALA A 73 26.11 -3.14 -5.57
C ALA A 73 26.72 -4.09 -4.50
N ARG A 74 27.06 -3.58 -3.31
CA ARG A 74 27.65 -4.35 -2.19
C ARG A 74 26.77 -4.40 -0.94
N SER A 75 25.47 -4.16 -1.07
CA SER A 75 24.55 -4.30 0.08
C SER A 75 24.42 -5.77 0.50
N PRO A 76 24.34 -6.07 1.81
CA PRO A 76 23.98 -7.39 2.30
C PRO A 76 22.58 -7.80 1.83
N ALA A 77 22.25 -9.09 1.97
CA ALA A 77 20.91 -9.60 1.69
C ALA A 77 19.86 -8.76 2.44
N ARG A 78 18.72 -8.49 1.79
CA ARG A 78 17.63 -7.72 2.37
C ARG A 78 16.45 -8.60 2.70
N VAL A 79 15.93 -8.43 3.89
CA VAL A 79 14.68 -9.06 4.33
C VAL A 79 13.77 -7.99 4.91
N ASP A 80 12.46 -8.17 4.72
CA ASP A 80 11.44 -7.39 5.39
C ASP A 80 10.54 -8.31 6.20
N LYS A 81 10.14 -7.85 7.38
CA LYS A 81 9.10 -8.49 8.19
C LYS A 81 7.96 -7.51 8.32
N HIS A 82 6.79 -7.97 7.88
CA HIS A 82 5.55 -7.25 8.07
C HIS A 82 4.65 -8.01 9.06
N SER A 83 3.92 -7.26 9.88
CA SER A 83 2.83 -7.80 10.71
C SER A 83 1.54 -7.15 10.29
N THR A 84 0.47 -7.93 10.17
CA THR A 84 -0.89 -7.41 10.01
C THR A 84 -1.38 -6.66 11.26
N GLY A 85 -0.63 -6.73 12.37
CA GLY A 85 -0.98 -6.17 13.67
C GLY A 85 -1.51 -7.21 14.64
N GLY A 86 -1.42 -6.89 15.92
CA GLY A 86 -1.86 -7.73 17.04
C GLY A 86 -1.45 -7.09 18.37
N VAL A 87 -2.33 -7.14 19.37
CA VAL A 87 -2.05 -6.54 20.69
C VAL A 87 -0.80 -7.20 21.27
N GLY A 88 0.22 -6.39 21.54
CA GLY A 88 1.48 -6.87 22.10
C GLY A 88 2.48 -7.48 21.10
N ASP A 89 2.26 -7.40 19.77
CA ASP A 89 3.29 -7.82 18.79
C ASP A 89 4.49 -6.88 18.83
N LYS A 90 5.50 -7.26 19.63
CA LYS A 90 6.79 -6.58 19.75
C LYS A 90 7.92 -7.32 19.03
N VAL A 91 7.60 -8.36 18.23
CA VAL A 91 8.61 -9.20 17.57
C VAL A 91 9.54 -8.35 16.71
N SER A 92 8.99 -7.37 15.99
CA SER A 92 9.74 -6.46 15.13
C SER A 92 10.88 -5.72 15.87
N LEU A 93 10.68 -5.35 17.14
CA LEU A 93 11.67 -4.61 17.93
C LEU A 93 12.92 -5.44 18.21
N CYS A 94 12.76 -6.72 18.57
CA CYS A 94 13.88 -7.60 18.88
C CYS A 94 14.44 -8.29 17.63
N LEU A 95 13.60 -8.59 16.65
CA LEU A 95 13.98 -9.33 15.44
C LEU A 95 14.91 -8.51 14.54
N ALA A 96 14.64 -7.22 14.36
CA ALA A 96 15.44 -6.37 13.49
C ALA A 96 16.95 -6.33 13.90
N PRO A 97 17.33 -6.02 15.15
CA PRO A 97 18.73 -6.04 15.56
C PRO A 97 19.33 -7.45 15.59
N LEU A 98 18.55 -8.48 15.93
CA LEU A 98 19.01 -9.87 15.93
C LEU A 98 19.45 -10.32 14.53
N VAL A 99 18.60 -10.08 13.52
CA VAL A 99 18.90 -10.47 12.13
C VAL A 99 19.98 -9.56 11.52
N ALA A 100 20.02 -8.28 11.92
CA ALA A 100 21.12 -7.38 11.54
C ALA A 100 22.49 -7.85 12.07
N ALA A 101 22.54 -8.38 13.30
CA ALA A 101 23.76 -8.96 13.87
C ALA A 101 24.27 -10.19 13.09
N CYS A 102 23.38 -10.87 12.37
CA CYS A 102 23.73 -11.97 11.45
C CYS A 102 24.21 -11.47 10.07
N GLY A 103 24.41 -10.16 9.87
CA GLY A 103 24.94 -9.58 8.63
C GLY A 103 23.91 -9.37 7.52
N VAL A 104 22.61 -9.39 7.84
CA VAL A 104 21.51 -9.17 6.89
C VAL A 104 20.92 -7.78 7.09
N ALA A 105 20.66 -7.04 6.02
CA ALA A 105 19.94 -5.77 6.12
C ALA A 105 18.44 -6.05 6.34
N VAL A 106 17.94 -5.64 7.50
CA VAL A 106 16.53 -5.76 7.84
C VAL A 106 15.85 -4.43 7.62
N PHE A 107 14.81 -4.46 6.80
CA PHE A 107 13.82 -3.40 6.76
C PHE A 107 12.62 -3.92 7.54
N THR A 108 11.98 -3.09 8.34
CA THR A 108 10.80 -3.52 9.09
C THR A 108 9.81 -2.41 8.96
N ALA A 109 8.77 -2.64 8.18
CA ALA A 109 7.60 -1.79 8.18
C ALA A 109 6.92 -1.91 9.56
N VAL A 110 7.32 -1.08 10.51
CA VAL A 110 6.55 -0.91 11.73
C VAL A 110 5.32 -0.10 11.35
N ALA A 111 4.20 -0.78 11.14
CA ALA A 111 2.90 -0.14 11.24
C ALA A 111 2.71 0.27 12.70
N VAL A 112 3.30 1.39 13.12
CA VAL A 112 2.89 2.06 14.37
C VAL A 112 1.56 2.75 14.06
N PHE A 113 0.49 1.97 13.93
CA PHE A 113 -0.84 2.56 13.76
C PHE A 113 -1.51 2.91 15.09
N GLU A 114 -0.97 2.50 16.26
CA GLU A 114 -1.59 2.85 17.56
C GLU A 114 -0.68 2.97 18.81
N ALA A 115 0.65 2.95 18.72
CA ALA A 115 1.48 2.92 19.95
C ALA A 115 2.17 4.24 20.35
N VAL A 116 2.11 5.31 19.56
CA VAL A 116 2.69 6.63 19.92
C VAL A 116 1.87 7.76 19.30
N ALA A 117 0.67 8.00 19.83
CA ALA A 117 -0.03 9.27 19.62
C ALA A 117 -0.03 10.05 20.95
N PRO A 118 0.95 10.94 21.21
CA PRO A 118 0.70 12.03 22.13
C PRO A 118 -0.25 13.02 21.44
N MET A 119 -1.24 13.43 22.21
CA MET A 119 -2.21 14.49 21.93
C MET A 119 -1.58 15.69 21.19
N ALA A 120 -2.32 16.22 20.20
CA ALA A 120 -2.05 17.44 19.42
C ALA A 120 -1.32 17.28 18.06
N ALA A 121 -2.08 16.88 17.03
CA ALA A 121 -1.88 17.37 15.67
C ALA A 121 -3.25 17.51 14.97
N PRO A 122 -3.58 18.67 14.39
CA PRO A 122 -4.91 18.92 13.81
C PRO A 122 -5.13 18.09 12.53
N MET A 123 -6.40 17.86 12.22
CA MET A 123 -7.03 17.09 11.12
C MET A 123 -6.56 17.39 9.66
N SER A 124 -5.29 17.71 9.42
CA SER A 124 -4.75 18.06 8.09
C SER A 124 -4.05 16.90 7.37
N MET A 125 -3.79 15.77 8.06
CA MET A 125 -2.94 14.70 7.51
C MET A 125 -3.63 13.80 6.47
N PHE A 126 -4.96 13.88 6.31
CA PHE A 126 -5.70 13.05 5.35
C PHE A 126 -5.71 13.58 3.90
N HIS A 127 -5.22 14.80 3.65
CA HIS A 127 -5.29 15.42 2.32
C HIS A 127 -4.02 15.28 1.47
N SER A 128 -2.92 14.75 2.02
CA SER A 128 -1.68 14.66 1.27
C SER A 128 -1.53 13.32 0.57
N LYS A 129 -1.80 13.32 -0.74
CA LYS A 129 -1.52 12.22 -1.68
C LYS A 129 0.00 12.12 -1.93
N HIS A 130 0.80 11.99 -0.87
CA HIS A 130 2.23 11.78 -1.00
C HIS A 130 2.52 10.40 -1.60
N PRO A 131 3.56 10.28 -2.45
CA PRO A 131 3.96 9.00 -3.03
C PRO A 131 4.27 7.99 -1.91
N ILE A 132 3.71 6.79 -2.03
CA ILE A 132 4.05 5.68 -1.13
C ILE A 132 5.48 5.24 -1.45
N LEU A 133 6.41 5.43 -0.53
CA LEU A 133 7.75 4.85 -0.63
C LEU A 133 7.67 3.38 -0.21
N LEU A 134 7.67 2.48 -1.19
CA LEU A 134 7.78 1.04 -0.98
C LEU A 134 9.25 0.60 -1.17
N MET A 135 9.74 -0.26 -0.27
CA MET A 135 11.14 -0.71 -0.19
C MET A 135 11.46 -1.86 -1.14
#